data_AF-A0A352S773-F1
#
_entry.id   AF-A0A352S773-F1
#
_cell.length_a   1.000
_cell.length_b   1.000
_cell.length_c   1.000
_cell.angle_alpha   90.00
_cell.angle_beta   90.00
_cell.angle_gamma   90.00
#
_symmetry.space_group_name_H-M   'P 1'
#
loop_
_entity.id
_entity.type
_entity.pdbx_description
1 polymer ?
#
loop_
_entity_poly.entity_id
_entity_poly.type
_entity_poly.pdbx_seq_one_letter_code
_entity_poly.pdbx_strand_id
1 'polypeptide(L)'
;LQLAVDFRTEFQKDIAVDIICFRKLGHNEQDTPAMTQPLMYKKIGQHPGTRKLYADKLVAQNLTAAEFGDELVKDYRAAMDAGKHTVDPVLSNFKNKFAVDWMPFLNRKWTDAADTAVPMTELKRLAERITTIPEHFKLHPLVEKVVKDRSNMGRG
;
A
#
# COMPACT_ATOMS: atom_id res chain seq x y z
N LEU A 1 -12.45 0.07 13.23
CA LEU A 1 -11.07 0.23 12.74
C LEU A 1 -10.04 -0.13 13.80
N GLN A 2 -10.17 0.38 15.04
CA GLN A 2 -9.24 0.11 16.16
C GLN A 2 -8.89 -1.38 16.32
N LEU A 3 -9.90 -2.24 16.41
CA LEU A 3 -9.71 -3.70 16.51
C LEU A 3 -8.83 -4.28 15.38
N ALA A 4 -8.97 -3.80 14.15
CA ALA A 4 -8.17 -4.29 13.03
C ALA A 4 -6.71 -3.84 13.13
N VAL A 5 -6.47 -2.62 13.62
CA VAL A 5 -5.13 -2.09 13.89
C VAL A 5 -4.49 -2.87 15.03
N ASP A 6 -5.22 -3.11 16.11
CA ASP A 6 -4.74 -3.86 17.28
C ASP A 6 -4.38 -5.29 16.90
N PHE A 7 -5.25 -5.98 16.15
CA PHE A 7 -4.98 -7.33 15.67
C PHE A 7 -3.72 -7.39 14.79
N ARG A 8 -3.59 -6.48 13.82
CA ARG A 8 -2.40 -6.44 12.96
C ARG A 8 -1.13 -6.18 13.75
N THR A 9 -1.20 -5.31 14.76
CA THR A 9 -0.06 -4.93 15.60
C THR A 9 0.36 -6.07 16.54
N GLU A 10 -0.61 -6.75 17.16
CA GLU A 10 -0.35 -7.85 18.10
C GLU A 10 0.14 -9.11 17.39
N PHE A 11 -0.57 -9.53 16.33
CA PHE A 11 -0.36 -10.83 15.72
C PHE A 11 0.50 -10.79 14.46
N GLN A 12 0.79 -9.60 13.92
CA GLN A 12 1.57 -9.42 12.68
C GLN A 12 1.01 -10.25 11.52
N LYS A 13 -0.32 -10.34 11.45
CA LYS A 13 -1.08 -11.07 10.43
C LYS A 13 -2.02 -10.14 9.68
N ASP A 14 -2.35 -10.55 8.46
CA ASP A 14 -3.34 -9.87 7.64
C ASP A 14 -4.74 -9.98 8.24
N ILE A 15 -5.53 -8.93 8.06
CA ILE A 15 -6.91 -8.81 8.52
C ILE A 15 -7.74 -8.08 7.48
N ALA A 16 -8.95 -8.56 7.24
CA ALA A 16 -9.92 -7.90 6.37
C ALA A 16 -11.01 -7.21 7.22
N VAL A 17 -11.40 -6.01 6.81
CA VAL A 17 -12.57 -5.31 7.34
C VAL A 17 -13.60 -5.24 6.23
N ASP A 18 -14.66 -6.04 6.36
CA ASP A 18 -15.77 -6.01 5.41
C ASP A 18 -16.72 -4.84 5.72
N ILE A 19 -16.63 -3.78 4.92
CA ILE A 19 -17.47 -2.59 5.07
C ILE A 19 -18.69 -2.75 4.17
N ILE A 20 -19.73 -3.36 4.74
CA ILE A 20 -21.02 -3.50 4.07
C ILE A 20 -21.67 -2.12 3.90
N CYS A 21 -21.77 -1.68 2.66
CA CYS A 21 -22.36 -0.40 2.28
C CYS A 21 -23.22 -0.56 1.02
N PHE A 22 -23.65 0.56 0.45
CA PHE A 22 -24.41 0.58 -0.79
C PHE A 22 -23.86 1.64 -1.75
N ARG A 23 -24.03 1.40 -3.05
CA ARG A 23 -23.69 2.37 -4.09
C ARG A 23 -24.91 3.23 -4.40
N LYS A 24 -24.81 4.54 -4.18
CA LYS A 24 -25.94 5.46 -4.36
C LYS A 24 -26.35 5.64 -5.83
N LEU A 25 -25.37 5.66 -6.73
CA LEU A 25 -25.54 5.82 -8.18
C LEU A 25 -25.11 4.55 -8.92
N GLY A 26 -25.11 4.58 -10.25
CA GLY A 26 -24.65 3.48 -11.10
C GLY A 26 -23.16 3.15 -10.94
N HIS A 27 -22.62 2.30 -11.82
CA HIS A 27 -21.20 1.95 -11.74
C HIS A 27 -20.32 3.18 -11.99
N ASN A 28 -20.76 4.04 -12.90
CA ASN A 28 -20.44 5.46 -12.94
C ASN A 28 -21.71 6.31 -12.70
N GLU A 29 -21.54 7.63 -12.59
CA GLU A 29 -22.63 8.58 -12.32
C GLU A 29 -23.65 8.73 -13.46
N GLN A 30 -23.30 8.32 -14.68
CA GLN A 30 -24.15 8.42 -15.88
C GLN A 30 -24.93 7.13 -16.16
N ASP A 31 -24.56 6.02 -15.50
CA ASP A 31 -25.22 4.74 -15.65
C ASP A 31 -26.61 4.73 -15.00
N THR A 32 -27.52 3.95 -15.58
CA THR A 32 -28.86 3.69 -15.02
C THR A 32 -28.94 2.29 -14.42
N PRO A 33 -28.63 2.13 -13.11
CA PRO A 33 -28.55 0.81 -12.49
C PRO A 33 -29.92 0.17 -12.22
N ALA A 34 -31.00 0.96 -12.27
CA ALA A 34 -32.37 0.45 -12.13
C ALA A 34 -32.74 -0.57 -13.23
N MET A 35 -32.04 -0.55 -14.37
CA MET A 35 -32.24 -1.51 -15.48
C MET A 35 -31.93 -2.95 -15.07
N THR A 36 -30.93 -3.16 -14.21
CA THR A 36 -30.44 -4.49 -13.84
C THR A 36 -30.61 -4.80 -12.34
N GLN A 37 -30.75 -3.79 -11.48
CA GLN A 37 -31.00 -3.96 -10.03
C GLN A 37 -32.19 -3.10 -9.51
N PRO A 38 -33.40 -3.22 -10.07
CA PRO A 38 -34.52 -2.32 -9.77
C PRO A 38 -34.96 -2.33 -8.30
N LEU A 39 -35.07 -3.50 -7.66
CA LEU A 39 -35.51 -3.61 -6.27
C LEU A 39 -34.49 -3.03 -5.28
N MET A 40 -33.21 -3.21 -5.57
CA MET A 40 -32.12 -2.67 -4.76
C MET A 40 -32.13 -1.14 -4.80
N TYR A 41 -32.19 -0.56 -6.01
CA TYR A 41 -32.20 0.89 -6.16
C TYR A 41 -33.50 1.55 -5.70
N LYS A 42 -34.63 0.82 -5.71
CA LYS A 42 -35.86 1.28 -5.05
C LYS A 42 -35.65 1.48 -3.55
N LYS A 43 -34.98 0.55 -2.87
CA LYS A 43 -34.65 0.68 -1.44
C LYS A 43 -33.59 1.75 -1.19
N ILE A 44 -32.54 1.80 -2.01
CA ILE A 44 -31.47 2.81 -1.89
C ILE A 44 -32.02 4.22 -2.09
N GLY A 45 -32.93 4.44 -3.04
CA GLY A 45 -33.56 5.74 -3.29
C GLY A 45 -34.41 6.25 -2.13
N GLN A 46 -34.94 5.34 -1.28
CA GLN A 46 -35.66 5.69 -0.06
C GLN A 46 -34.72 5.90 1.15
N HIS A 47 -33.47 5.49 1.05
CA HIS A 47 -32.51 5.58 2.14
C HIS A 47 -32.02 7.04 2.29
N PRO A 48 -32.12 7.67 3.49
CA PRO A 48 -31.79 9.09 3.69
C PRO A 48 -30.29 9.41 3.51
N GLY A 49 -29.46 8.37 3.44
CA GLY A 49 -28.00 8.46 3.34
C GLY A 49 -27.33 8.36 4.71
N THR A 50 -26.13 7.79 4.73
CA THR A 50 -25.39 7.51 5.96
C THR A 50 -25.07 8.77 6.76
N ARG A 51 -24.69 9.86 6.08
CA ARG A 51 -24.44 11.18 6.71
C ARG A 51 -25.66 11.70 7.48
N LYS A 52 -26.82 11.76 6.82
CA LYS A 52 -28.05 12.28 7.43
C LYS A 52 -28.49 11.39 8.60
N LEU A 53 -28.48 10.08 8.41
CA LEU A 53 -28.85 9.13 9.46
C LEU A 53 -27.98 9.28 10.71
N TYR A 54 -26.68 9.50 10.54
CA TYR A 54 -25.78 9.71 11.67
C TYR A 54 -25.99 11.07 12.34
N ALA A 55 -26.16 12.14 11.56
CA ALA A 55 -26.47 13.47 12.12
C ALA A 55 -27.79 13.46 12.91
N ASP A 56 -28.85 12.91 12.33
CA ASP A 56 -30.17 12.79 12.98
C ASP A 56 -30.07 11.96 14.27
N LYS A 57 -29.21 10.92 14.30
CA LYS A 57 -28.94 10.14 15.52
C LYS A 57 -28.27 10.96 16.61
N LEU A 58 -27.28 11.79 16.27
CA LEU A 58 -26.59 12.66 17.26
C LEU A 58 -27.54 13.70 17.85
N VAL A 59 -28.41 14.28 17.02
CA VAL A 59 -29.47 15.19 17.46
C VAL A 59 -30.45 14.46 18.39
N ALA A 60 -30.91 13.27 18.02
CA ALA A 60 -31.81 12.46 18.86
C ALA A 60 -31.18 12.07 20.21
N GLN A 61 -29.85 12.00 20.28
CA GLN A 61 -29.10 11.76 21.51
C GLN A 61 -28.80 13.05 22.29
N ASN A 62 -29.29 14.21 21.83
CA ASN A 62 -29.04 15.54 22.39
C ASN A 62 -27.54 15.88 22.50
N LEU A 63 -26.71 15.32 21.60
CA LEU A 63 -25.27 15.62 21.54
C LEU A 63 -24.97 16.86 20.70
N THR A 64 -25.88 17.25 19.81
CA THR A 64 -25.72 18.36 18.87
C THR A 64 -27.05 19.10 18.67
N ALA A 65 -26.99 20.36 18.23
CA ALA A 65 -28.15 21.13 17.80
C ALA A 65 -28.82 20.51 16.56
N ALA A 66 -30.11 20.79 16.33
CA ALA A 66 -30.88 20.21 15.23
C ALA A 66 -30.31 20.58 13.85
N GLU A 67 -29.73 21.77 13.74
CA GLU A 67 -29.18 22.36 12.52
C GLU A 67 -27.76 21.87 12.21
N PHE A 68 -27.10 21.21 13.16
CA PHE A 68 -25.68 20.84 13.09
C PHE A 68 -25.32 20.11 11.78
N GLY A 69 -26.15 19.15 11.37
CA GLY A 69 -25.90 18.36 10.17
C GLY A 69 -25.98 19.19 8.88
N ASP A 70 -26.83 20.22 8.83
CA ASP A 70 -27.06 21.04 7.65
C ASP A 70 -26.08 22.22 7.57
N GLU A 71 -25.68 22.76 8.73
CA GLU A 71 -24.59 23.74 8.84
C GLU A 71 -23.29 23.18 8.27
N LEU A 72 -22.88 21.97 8.67
CA LEU A 72 -21.68 21.32 8.12
C LEU A 72 -21.72 21.16 6.59
N VAL A 73 -22.90 20.88 6.02
CA VAL A 73 -23.06 20.77 4.56
C VAL A 73 -22.90 22.13 3.90
N LYS A 74 -23.48 23.18 4.49
CA LYS A 74 -23.39 24.55 3.98
C LYS A 74 -21.94 25.04 4.01
N ASP A 75 -21.25 24.84 5.13
CA ASP A 75 -19.87 25.27 5.32
C ASP A 75 -18.93 24.55 4.36
N TYR A 76 -19.12 23.25 4.18
CA TYR A 76 -18.31 22.47 3.24
C TYR A 76 -18.53 22.91 1.78
N ARG A 77 -19.78 23.22 1.39
CA ARG A 77 -20.07 23.78 0.05
C ARG A 77 -19.42 25.15 -0.14
N ALA A 78 -19.56 26.05 0.83
CA ALA A 78 -18.94 27.37 0.77
C ALA A 78 -17.40 27.28 0.66
N ALA A 79 -16.78 26.31 1.34
CA ALA A 79 -15.35 26.07 1.20
C ALA A 79 -14.97 25.58 -0.21
N MET A 80 -15.73 24.66 -0.80
CA MET A 80 -15.51 24.20 -2.18
C MET A 80 -15.69 25.33 -3.20
N ASP A 81 -16.74 26.15 -3.05
CA ASP A 81 -17.00 27.30 -3.93
C ASP A 81 -15.88 28.35 -3.83
N ALA A 82 -15.30 28.51 -2.64
CA ALA A 82 -14.14 29.37 -2.41
C ALA A 82 -12.80 28.75 -2.85
N GLY A 83 -12.79 27.53 -3.40
CA GLY A 83 -11.57 26.81 -3.79
C GLY A 83 -10.67 26.39 -2.62
N LYS A 84 -11.21 26.34 -1.40
CA LYS A 84 -10.47 25.92 -0.20
C LYS A 84 -10.55 24.41 -0.06
N HIS A 85 -9.40 23.75 -0.03
CA HIS A 85 -9.32 22.37 0.43
C HIS A 85 -9.48 22.33 1.95
N THR A 86 -10.60 21.80 2.45
CA THR A 86 -10.89 21.71 3.90
C THR A 86 -9.98 20.71 4.62
N VAL A 87 -9.31 19.83 3.86
CA VAL A 87 -8.24 18.95 4.33
C VAL A 87 -7.21 18.90 3.22
N ASP A 88 -5.96 19.23 3.55
CA ASP A 88 -4.81 18.99 2.67
C ASP A 88 -3.99 17.82 3.26
N PRO A 89 -4.38 16.56 3.03
CA PRO A 89 -3.66 15.40 3.55
C PRO A 89 -2.40 15.10 2.72
N VAL A 90 -2.21 15.81 1.60
CA VAL A 90 -1.03 15.65 0.76
C VAL A 90 0.11 16.37 1.46
N LEU A 91 0.87 15.63 2.25
CA LEU A 91 2.26 15.99 2.50
C LEU A 91 2.98 15.92 1.14
N SER A 92 2.82 16.95 0.31
CA SER A 92 3.41 17.07 -1.03
C SER A 92 4.93 16.96 -1.01
N ASN A 93 5.52 17.00 0.18
CA ASN A 93 6.95 16.84 0.44
C ASN A 93 7.27 15.75 1.48
N PHE A 94 6.39 14.76 1.74
CA PHE A 94 6.77 13.62 2.58
C PHE A 94 7.76 12.71 1.83
N LYS A 95 9.04 13.01 1.99
CA LYS A 95 10.10 12.06 1.66
C LYS A 95 10.16 11.04 2.79
N ASN A 96 9.74 9.81 2.51
CA ASN A 96 9.94 8.69 3.43
C ASN A 96 11.41 8.69 3.90
N LYS A 97 11.65 8.61 5.22
CA LYS A 97 13.01 8.57 5.79
C LYS A 97 13.88 7.46 5.19
N PHE A 98 13.24 6.42 4.64
CA PHE A 98 13.86 5.29 3.98
C PHE A 98 13.75 5.31 2.45
N ALA A 99 13.28 6.42 1.85
CA ALA A 99 13.34 6.57 0.41
C ALA A 99 14.81 6.64 -0.01
N VAL A 100 15.26 5.61 -0.73
CA VAL A 100 16.60 5.58 -1.32
C VAL A 100 16.64 6.65 -2.42
N ASP A 101 17.59 7.58 -2.32
CA ASP A 101 17.81 8.57 -3.35
C ASP A 101 18.53 7.94 -4.54
N TRP A 102 17.76 7.66 -5.60
CA TRP A 102 18.29 7.12 -6.85
C TRP A 102 18.77 8.19 -7.82
N MET A 103 18.57 9.49 -7.54
CA MET A 103 18.95 10.57 -8.45
C MET A 103 20.40 10.51 -8.95
N PRO A 104 21.40 10.13 -8.14
CA PRO A 104 22.79 10.02 -8.61
C PRO A 104 23.03 8.96 -9.70
N PHE A 105 22.14 7.97 -9.79
CA PHE A 105 22.26 6.79 -10.65
C PHE A 105 21.35 6.84 -11.88
N LEU A 106 20.38 7.76 -11.93
CA LEU A 106 19.50 7.96 -13.08
C LEU A 106 20.23 8.66 -14.23
N ASN A 107 19.73 8.49 -15.46
CA ASN A 107 20.23 9.13 -16.69
C ASN A 107 21.66 8.76 -17.14
N ARG A 108 22.21 7.62 -16.68
CA ARG A 108 23.45 7.05 -17.22
C ARG A 108 23.19 6.34 -18.54
N LYS A 109 24.13 6.39 -19.48
CA LYS A 109 24.01 5.64 -20.73
C LYS A 109 24.48 4.20 -20.49
N TRP A 110 23.84 3.23 -21.14
CA TRP A 110 24.28 1.84 -21.07
C TRP A 110 25.70 1.62 -21.64
N THR A 111 26.20 2.58 -22.44
CA THR A 111 27.54 2.58 -23.05
C THR A 111 28.61 3.23 -22.17
N ASP A 112 28.26 3.75 -20.99
CA ASP A 112 29.23 4.40 -20.11
C ASP A 112 30.27 3.36 -19.63
N ALA A 113 31.55 3.69 -19.74
CA ALA A 113 32.61 2.81 -19.29
C ALA A 113 32.59 2.71 -17.75
N ALA A 114 32.66 1.48 -17.24
CA ALA A 114 32.76 1.20 -15.81
C ALA A 114 33.97 0.30 -15.56
N ASP A 115 34.74 0.60 -14.52
CA ASP A 115 35.78 -0.30 -14.04
C ASP A 115 35.10 -1.49 -13.35
N THR A 116 35.14 -2.63 -14.02
CA THR A 116 34.58 -3.91 -13.54
C THR A 116 35.67 -4.92 -13.23
N ALA A 117 36.94 -4.51 -13.33
CA ALA A 117 38.06 -5.39 -13.04
C ALA A 117 38.15 -5.64 -11.53
N VAL A 118 38.44 -6.90 -11.16
CA VAL A 118 38.64 -7.30 -9.77
C VAL A 118 39.99 -8.00 -9.66
N PRO A 119 40.81 -7.71 -8.64
CA PRO A 119 42.07 -8.41 -8.43
C PRO A 119 41.85 -9.92 -8.31
N MET A 120 42.73 -10.70 -8.95
CA MET A 120 42.64 -12.16 -8.92
C MET A 120 42.67 -12.71 -7.48
N THR A 121 43.42 -12.08 -6.58
CA THR A 121 43.45 -12.43 -5.15
C THR A 121 42.08 -12.36 -4.50
N GLU A 122 41.29 -11.33 -4.81
CA GLU A 122 39.92 -11.17 -4.30
C GLU A 122 38.96 -12.19 -4.92
N LEU A 123 39.10 -12.48 -6.22
CA LEU A 123 38.31 -13.53 -6.86
C LEU A 123 38.55 -14.90 -6.23
N LYS A 124 39.81 -15.26 -5.94
CA LYS A 124 40.14 -16.52 -5.25
C LYS A 124 39.56 -16.57 -3.83
N ARG A 125 39.67 -15.47 -3.07
CA ARG A 125 39.10 -15.34 -1.71
C ARG A 125 37.58 -15.52 -1.71
N LEU A 126 36.88 -14.90 -2.66
CA LEU A 126 35.43 -15.03 -2.80
C LEU A 126 35.02 -16.43 -3.25
N ALA A 127 35.74 -17.02 -4.20
CA ALA A 127 35.47 -18.37 -4.69
C ALA A 127 35.57 -19.40 -3.56
N GLU A 128 36.63 -19.34 -2.74
CA GLU A 128 36.77 -20.20 -1.57
C GLU A 128 35.60 -20.02 -0.58
N ARG A 129 35.20 -18.78 -0.31
CA ARG A 129 34.08 -18.52 0.61
C ARG A 129 32.73 -19.03 0.11
N ILE A 130 32.46 -18.91 -1.19
CA ILE A 130 31.20 -19.37 -1.80
C ILE A 130 31.15 -20.90 -1.86
N THR A 131 32.31 -21.58 -1.95
CA THR A 131 32.38 -23.05 -2.00
C THR A 131 32.63 -23.71 -0.66
N THR A 132 32.84 -22.93 0.41
CA THR A 132 32.99 -23.46 1.78
C THR A 132 31.62 -23.81 2.34
N ILE A 133 31.42 -25.10 2.61
CA ILE A 133 30.19 -25.62 3.20
C ILE A 133 30.43 -25.88 4.69
N PRO A 134 29.52 -25.49 5.60
CA PRO A 134 29.65 -25.83 7.02
C PRO A 134 29.76 -27.34 7.24
N GLU A 135 30.63 -27.78 8.15
CA GLU A 135 30.92 -29.21 8.37
C GLU A 135 29.69 -30.06 8.72
N HIS A 136 28.65 -29.44 9.28
CA HIS A 136 27.40 -30.09 9.66
C HIS A 136 26.34 -30.14 8.53
N PHE A 137 26.65 -29.60 7.34
CA PHE A 137 25.73 -29.58 6.20
C PHE A 137 26.13 -30.59 5.13
N LYS A 138 25.44 -31.74 5.09
CA LYS A 138 25.69 -32.78 4.11
C LYS A 138 25.07 -32.42 2.76
N LEU A 139 25.90 -32.24 1.75
CA LEU A 139 25.44 -32.03 0.38
C LEU A 139 24.92 -33.31 -0.27
N HIS A 140 23.98 -33.14 -1.20
CA HIS A 140 23.65 -34.19 -2.15
C HIS A 140 24.88 -34.49 -3.03
N PRO A 141 25.22 -35.76 -3.34
CA PRO A 141 26.47 -36.11 -4.03
C PRO A 141 26.73 -35.37 -5.35
N LEU A 142 25.68 -35.11 -6.14
CA LEU A 142 25.80 -34.32 -7.37
C LEU A 142 26.14 -32.84 -7.12
N VAL A 143 25.61 -32.25 -6.05
CA VAL A 143 25.90 -30.87 -5.66
C VAL A 143 27.31 -30.78 -5.10
N GLU A 144 27.73 -31.76 -4.30
CA GLU A 144 29.10 -31.85 -3.78
C GLU A 144 30.13 -31.86 -4.90
N LYS A 145 29.88 -32.64 -5.96
CA LYS A 145 30.72 -32.65 -7.17
C LYS A 145 30.83 -31.26 -7.79
N VAL A 146 29.70 -30.59 -8.03
CA VAL A 146 29.68 -29.23 -8.63
C VAL A 146 30.40 -28.20 -7.75
N VAL A 147 30.21 -28.26 -6.43
CA VAL A 147 30.89 -27.37 -5.47
C VAL A 147 32.39 -27.60 -5.48
N LYS A 148 32.84 -28.86 -5.51
CA LYS A 148 34.25 -29.22 -5.61
C LYS A 148 34.86 -28.74 -6.92
N ASP A 149 34.18 -28.94 -8.05
CA ASP A 149 34.63 -28.47 -9.36
C ASP A 149 34.78 -26.94 -9.38
N ARG A 150 33.81 -26.19 -8.82
CA ARG A 150 33.89 -24.73 -8.67
C ARG A 150 35.00 -24.29 -7.73
N SER A 151 35.23 -25.02 -6.64
CA SER A 151 36.33 -24.74 -5.71
C SER A 151 37.69 -24.89 -6.40
N ASN A 152 37.84 -25.87 -7.29
CA ASN A 152 39.04 -26.07 -8.07
C ASN A 152 39.21 -24.94 -9.10
N MET A 153 38.16 -24.60 -9.85
CA MET A 153 38.17 -23.46 -10.79
C MET A 153 38.56 -22.15 -10.11
N GLY A 154 38.07 -21.92 -8.88
CA GLY A 154 38.38 -20.73 -8.10
C GLY A 154 39.82 -20.65 -7.60
N ARG A 155 40.53 -21.78 -7.46
CA ARG A 155 41.93 -21.81 -7.00
C ARG A 155 42.92 -21.62 -8.16
N GLY A 156 42.49 -21.91 -9.38
CA GLY A 156 43.31 -21.88 -10.60
C GLY A 156 43.73 -23.27 -11.01
#